data_AF-A0A2H0Z7N6-F1
#
_entry.id   AF-A0A2H0Z7N6-F1
#
_cell.length_a   1.000
_cell.length_b   1.000
_cell.length_c   1.000
_cell.angle_alpha   90.00
_cell.angle_beta   90.00
_cell.angle_gamma   90.00
#
_symmetry.space_group_name_H-M   'P 1'
#
loop_
_entity.id
_entity.type
_entity.pdbx_description
1 polymer ?
#
loop_
_entity_poly.entity_id
_entity_poly.type
_entity_poly.pdbx_seq_one_letter_code
_entity_poly.pdbx_strand_id
1 'polypeptide(L)'
;MAKRPGFFSAVFISLFLASNSFASPDANRETGAAQDAEKVRTALTEALDSSNSPDSRCRAITLLGSSRDVEVKKAMAGLAADPEVQVCATRVMGEQRNEFSEELLVRNVEDYLNAAGSKGPFEDNLKKRLSAINSIWALGELGNPQLMDKLFSFYDSADDIIKVNLIIGMGKLKDNSKAAPYLYSIAGDPRETEIVRATAFEILEKTGSPARLDNLVPSKKVGAQKGDIFWTGGVIGSIFSSLSPDMPIGHPGIFAGTKTEDGRIKLVISDCVPDYFVPPGVRIVHSWYYFTHHYKYPYYGNRTSKTRPTPSQRNAIANLVLKMGTQGLRYDNLHLSQKGPKFDCVGYAEHIYERVGLDPTDSSYETGMGWPLTPYEQFDSLVANAESDMVEQVPGGMTTPSNKAPFQTVKRFAESFGQTDVSEPEISLETAPEPVN
;
A
#
# COMPACT_ATOMS: atom_id res chain seq x y z
N MET A 1 -24.58 -22.48 -44.88
CA MET A 1 -24.63 -22.99 -43.49
C MET A 1 -24.44 -21.82 -42.54
N ALA A 2 -25.54 -21.26 -42.03
CA ALA A 2 -25.52 -20.13 -41.10
C ALA A 2 -25.59 -20.66 -39.66
N LYS A 3 -24.57 -20.35 -38.84
CA LYS A 3 -24.56 -20.66 -37.40
C LYS A 3 -25.46 -19.65 -36.67
N ARG A 4 -26.43 -20.16 -35.91
CA ARG A 4 -27.30 -19.37 -35.03
C ARG A 4 -26.48 -18.76 -33.88
N PRO A 5 -26.77 -17.51 -33.44
CA PRO A 5 -26.18 -16.96 -32.24
C PRO A 5 -26.85 -17.58 -31.01
N GLY A 6 -26.04 -17.98 -30.03
CA GLY A 6 -26.49 -18.50 -28.75
C GLY A 6 -27.14 -17.42 -27.90
N PHE A 7 -28.29 -17.76 -27.32
CA PHE A 7 -29.01 -16.95 -26.35
C PHE A 7 -28.22 -16.95 -25.02
N PHE A 8 -27.61 -15.82 -24.65
CA PHE A 8 -27.06 -15.63 -23.31
C PHE A 8 -28.20 -15.18 -22.38
N SER A 9 -28.54 -16.01 -21.39
CA SER A 9 -29.47 -15.64 -20.32
C SER A 9 -28.82 -14.58 -19.44
N ALA A 10 -29.38 -13.37 -19.44
CA ALA A 10 -29.07 -12.34 -18.46
C ALA A 10 -29.53 -12.81 -17.07
N VAL A 11 -28.58 -12.98 -16.14
CA VAL A 11 -28.88 -13.19 -14.72
C VAL A 11 -29.26 -11.83 -14.15
N PHE A 12 -30.57 -11.60 -13.96
CA PHE A 12 -31.08 -10.47 -13.18
C PHE A 12 -30.84 -10.76 -11.69
N ILE A 13 -29.91 -10.03 -11.08
CA ILE A 13 -29.78 -9.98 -9.62
C ILE A 13 -30.84 -9.01 -9.10
N SER A 14 -31.94 -9.55 -8.58
CA SER A 14 -32.98 -8.76 -7.90
C SER A 14 -32.44 -8.22 -6.58
N LEU A 15 -32.31 -6.90 -6.49
CA LEU A 15 -32.10 -6.18 -5.24
C LEU A 15 -33.39 -6.28 -4.40
N PHE A 16 -33.38 -7.10 -3.33
CA PHE A 16 -34.50 -7.18 -2.39
C PHE A 16 -34.55 -5.92 -1.52
N LEU A 17 -35.52 -5.04 -1.79
CA LEU A 17 -35.98 -4.03 -0.84
C LEU A 17 -36.97 -4.71 0.13
N ALA A 18 -36.51 -5.03 1.33
CA ALA A 18 -37.37 -5.60 2.37
C ALA A 18 -38.32 -4.53 2.93
N SER A 19 -39.62 -4.68 2.67
CA SER A 19 -40.70 -3.99 3.36
C SER A 19 -40.93 -4.64 4.73
N ASN A 20 -40.51 -3.98 5.81
CA ASN A 20 -40.70 -4.48 7.17
C ASN A 20 -42.15 -4.26 7.66
N SER A 21 -42.82 -5.36 7.96
CA SER A 21 -44.11 -5.45 8.64
C SER A 21 -43.95 -5.19 10.15
N PHE A 22 -44.91 -4.50 10.76
CA PHE A 22 -44.95 -4.16 12.18
C PHE A 22 -45.15 -5.41 13.08
N ALA A 23 -44.04 -6.05 13.47
CA ALA A 23 -43.98 -6.95 14.62
C ALA A 23 -43.25 -6.27 15.78
N SER A 24 -43.59 -6.66 17.02
CA SER A 24 -43.06 -6.05 18.26
C SER A 24 -41.52 -6.04 18.29
N PRO A 25 -40.86 -4.92 18.68
CA PRO A 25 -39.40 -4.76 18.65
C PRO A 25 -38.62 -5.85 19.41
N ASP A 26 -39.21 -6.44 20.44
CA ASP A 26 -38.51 -7.39 21.31
C ASP A 26 -38.48 -8.82 20.74
N ALA A 27 -39.50 -9.25 20.01
CA ALA A 27 -39.54 -10.59 19.39
C ALA A 27 -38.65 -10.70 18.13
N ASN A 28 -38.40 -9.58 17.45
CA ASN A 28 -37.50 -9.52 16.30
C ASN A 28 -36.01 -9.48 16.71
N ARG A 29 -35.70 -9.12 17.96
CA ARG A 29 -34.32 -9.01 18.44
C ARG A 29 -33.71 -10.37 18.78
N GLU A 30 -34.49 -11.27 19.36
CA GLU A 30 -34.03 -12.63 19.68
C GLU A 30 -33.91 -13.52 18.43
N THR A 31 -34.84 -13.41 17.48
CA THR A 31 -34.79 -14.17 16.22
C THR A 31 -33.67 -13.70 15.30
N GLY A 32 -33.39 -12.39 15.25
CA GLY A 32 -32.23 -11.85 14.55
C GLY A 32 -30.90 -12.34 15.13
N ALA A 33 -30.75 -12.31 16.47
CA ALA A 33 -29.53 -12.76 17.14
C ALA A 33 -29.22 -14.26 16.90
N ALA A 34 -30.25 -15.11 16.88
CA ALA A 34 -30.07 -16.54 16.59
C ALA A 34 -29.67 -16.80 15.13
N GLN A 35 -30.29 -16.09 14.17
CA GLN A 35 -29.92 -16.17 12.76
C GLN A 35 -28.49 -15.67 12.50
N ASP A 36 -28.07 -14.64 13.23
CA ASP A 36 -26.71 -14.11 13.13
C ASP A 36 -25.69 -15.10 13.73
N ALA A 37 -26.01 -15.77 14.84
CA ALA A 37 -25.16 -16.81 15.42
C ALA A 37 -24.95 -18.01 14.49
N GLU A 38 -26.01 -18.47 13.81
CA GLU A 38 -25.89 -19.57 12.84
C GLU A 38 -25.03 -19.18 11.62
N LYS A 39 -25.23 -17.97 11.08
CA LYS A 39 -24.41 -17.44 9.98
C LYS A 39 -22.93 -17.33 10.38
N VAL A 40 -22.65 -16.80 11.58
CA VAL A 40 -21.29 -16.70 12.12
C VAL A 40 -20.67 -18.08 12.27
N ARG A 41 -21.40 -19.06 12.80
CA ARG A 41 -20.91 -20.44 12.92
C ARG A 41 -20.60 -21.06 11.55
N THR A 42 -21.50 -20.91 10.59
CA THR A 42 -21.30 -21.44 9.23
C THR A 42 -20.08 -20.80 8.57
N ALA A 43 -19.95 -19.48 8.64
CA ALA A 43 -18.79 -18.77 8.10
C ALA A 43 -17.47 -19.17 8.80
N LEU A 44 -17.50 -19.39 10.12
CA LEU A 44 -16.32 -19.86 10.85
C LEU A 44 -15.90 -21.27 10.41
N THR A 45 -16.86 -22.18 10.26
CA THR A 45 -16.60 -23.52 9.71
C THR A 45 -15.99 -23.43 8.31
N GLU A 46 -16.57 -22.61 7.43
CA GLU A 46 -16.07 -22.42 6.06
C GLU A 46 -14.64 -21.87 6.04
N ALA A 47 -14.34 -20.88 6.88
CA ALA A 47 -13.01 -20.27 6.98
C ALA A 47 -11.93 -21.25 7.49
N LEU A 48 -12.29 -22.12 8.44
CA LEU A 48 -11.38 -23.09 9.07
C LEU A 48 -11.19 -24.37 8.24
N ASP A 49 -12.11 -24.69 7.33
CA ASP A 49 -12.02 -25.89 6.51
C ASP A 49 -11.03 -25.69 5.35
N SER A 50 -9.83 -26.25 5.48
CA SER A 50 -8.75 -26.18 4.49
C SER A 50 -9.06 -26.94 3.19
N SER A 51 -10.17 -27.68 3.11
CA SER A 51 -10.63 -28.27 1.84
C SER A 51 -11.36 -27.27 0.95
N ASN A 52 -11.80 -26.13 1.51
CA ASN A 52 -12.35 -25.02 0.73
C ASN A 52 -11.24 -24.24 0.02
N SER A 53 -11.59 -23.59 -1.09
CA SER A 53 -10.63 -22.74 -1.79
C SER A 53 -10.22 -21.51 -0.96
N PRO A 54 -8.99 -20.99 -1.11
CA PRO A 54 -8.55 -19.78 -0.41
C PRO A 54 -9.52 -18.60 -0.57
N ASP A 55 -10.09 -18.42 -1.77
CA ASP A 55 -11.09 -17.39 -2.04
C ASP A 55 -12.37 -17.54 -1.21
N SER A 56 -12.90 -18.76 -1.10
CA SER A 56 -14.10 -19.03 -0.29
C SER A 56 -13.82 -18.76 1.19
N ARG A 57 -12.68 -19.27 1.66
CA ARG A 57 -12.22 -19.08 3.04
C ARG A 57 -12.03 -17.59 3.36
N CYS A 58 -11.42 -16.82 2.47
CA CYS A 58 -11.23 -15.38 2.66
C CYS A 58 -12.53 -14.57 2.62
N ARG A 59 -13.54 -14.99 1.84
CA ARG A 59 -14.89 -14.40 1.88
C ARG A 59 -15.55 -14.67 3.22
N ALA A 60 -15.45 -15.90 3.72
CA ALA A 60 -15.95 -16.27 5.03
C ALA A 60 -15.25 -15.46 6.14
N ILE A 61 -13.93 -15.32 6.09
CA ILE A 61 -13.14 -14.46 6.99
C ILE A 61 -13.62 -13.00 6.94
N THR A 62 -13.86 -12.46 5.75
CA THR A 62 -14.37 -11.08 5.58
C THR A 62 -15.76 -10.91 6.22
N LEU A 63 -16.65 -11.90 6.08
CA LEU A 63 -17.96 -11.88 6.72
C LEU A 63 -17.84 -11.89 8.26
N LEU A 64 -16.94 -12.72 8.79
CA LEU A 64 -16.63 -12.78 10.21
C LEU A 64 -16.00 -11.49 10.74
N GLY A 65 -15.46 -10.63 9.87
CA GLY A 65 -14.86 -9.34 10.21
C GLY A 65 -15.77 -8.38 10.96
N SER A 66 -17.08 -8.55 10.86
CA SER A 66 -18.05 -7.76 11.64
C SER A 66 -18.36 -8.34 13.04
N SER A 67 -17.95 -9.58 13.30
CA SER A 67 -18.24 -10.27 14.56
C SER A 67 -17.56 -9.60 15.74
N ARG A 68 -18.28 -9.56 16.87
CA ARG A 68 -17.77 -9.11 18.18
C ARG A 68 -17.58 -10.26 19.16
N ASP A 69 -17.88 -11.48 18.73
CA ASP A 69 -17.74 -12.67 19.56
C ASP A 69 -16.24 -12.96 19.82
N VAL A 70 -15.91 -13.12 21.10
CA VAL A 70 -14.52 -13.30 21.55
C VAL A 70 -13.92 -14.62 21.05
N GLU A 71 -14.70 -15.69 21.00
CA GLU A 71 -14.25 -16.99 20.53
C GLU A 71 -14.05 -16.99 19.01
N VAL A 72 -14.91 -16.28 18.27
CA VAL A 72 -14.70 -16.04 16.84
C VAL A 72 -13.41 -15.24 16.61
N LYS A 73 -13.16 -14.17 17.39
CA LYS A 73 -11.91 -13.39 17.33
C LYS A 73 -10.68 -14.26 17.61
N LYS A 74 -10.71 -15.11 18.64
CA LYS A 74 -9.62 -16.06 18.94
C LYS A 74 -9.41 -17.06 17.81
N ALA A 75 -10.49 -17.65 17.28
CA ALA A 75 -10.39 -18.60 16.18
C ALA A 75 -9.82 -17.95 14.91
N MET A 76 -10.26 -16.73 14.58
CA MET A 76 -9.69 -15.97 13.47
C MET A 76 -8.23 -15.64 13.68
N ALA A 77 -7.78 -15.34 14.92
CA ALA A 77 -6.37 -15.11 15.22
C ALA A 77 -5.47 -16.25 14.70
N GLY A 78 -5.92 -17.50 14.80
CA GLY A 78 -5.20 -18.66 14.25
C GLY A 78 -5.09 -18.65 12.71
N LEU A 79 -6.04 -18.07 11.99
CA LEU A 79 -6.07 -18.07 10.51
C LEU A 79 -4.99 -17.18 9.88
N ALA A 80 -4.42 -16.19 10.58
CA ALA A 80 -3.31 -15.41 10.04
C ALA A 80 -1.97 -16.18 10.02
N ALA A 81 -1.93 -17.40 10.54
CA ALA A 81 -0.79 -18.30 10.40
C ALA A 81 -0.90 -19.19 9.15
N ASP A 82 -2.07 -19.25 8.52
CA ASP A 82 -2.30 -20.03 7.31
C ASP A 82 -1.87 -19.23 6.07
N PRO A 83 -0.81 -19.65 5.34
CA PRO A 83 -0.29 -18.91 4.19
C PRO A 83 -1.30 -18.67 3.07
N GLU A 84 -2.33 -19.50 2.93
CA GLU A 84 -3.32 -19.36 1.85
C GLU A 84 -4.27 -18.19 2.08
N VAL A 85 -4.62 -17.92 3.35
CA VAL A 85 -5.58 -16.88 3.74
C VAL A 85 -4.94 -15.78 4.59
N GLN A 86 -3.63 -15.83 4.79
CA GLN A 86 -2.88 -14.95 5.69
C GLN A 86 -3.15 -13.47 5.39
N VAL A 87 -3.15 -13.06 4.12
CA VAL A 87 -3.30 -11.66 3.71
C VAL A 87 -4.68 -11.11 4.12
N CYS A 88 -5.76 -11.85 3.82
CA CYS A 88 -7.12 -11.45 4.12
C CYS A 88 -7.43 -11.55 5.63
N ALA A 89 -6.93 -12.59 6.31
CA ALA A 89 -7.05 -12.77 7.75
C ALA A 89 -6.40 -11.62 8.53
N THR A 90 -5.16 -11.27 8.18
CA THR A 90 -4.41 -10.16 8.79
C THR A 90 -5.15 -8.83 8.63
N ARG A 91 -5.71 -8.55 7.45
CA ARG A 91 -6.51 -7.33 7.23
C ARG A 91 -7.73 -7.29 8.15
N VAL A 92 -8.50 -8.37 8.19
CA VAL A 92 -9.70 -8.44 9.03
C VAL A 92 -9.37 -8.29 10.52
N MET A 93 -8.24 -8.81 10.99
CA MET A 93 -7.77 -8.60 12.35
C MET A 93 -7.56 -7.13 12.69
N GLY A 94 -6.97 -6.35 11.78
CA GLY A 94 -6.81 -4.91 11.96
C GLY A 94 -8.15 -4.17 11.97
N GLU A 95 -9.06 -4.51 11.06
CA GLU A 95 -10.42 -3.92 11.01
C GLU A 95 -11.21 -4.17 12.30
N GLN A 96 -11.02 -5.34 12.91
CA GLN A 96 -11.64 -5.71 14.18
C GLN A 96 -10.92 -5.19 15.41
N ARG A 97 -9.68 -4.71 15.24
CA ARG A 97 -8.75 -4.47 16.36
C ARG A 97 -8.65 -5.71 17.25
N ASN A 98 -8.35 -6.85 16.63
CA ASN A 98 -8.31 -8.14 17.30
C ASN A 98 -7.05 -8.32 18.16
N GLU A 99 -7.15 -8.06 19.46
CA GLU A 99 -6.06 -8.17 20.45
C GLU A 99 -5.41 -9.56 20.53
N PHE A 100 -6.11 -10.64 20.16
CA PHE A 100 -5.56 -12.00 20.18
C PHE A 100 -4.57 -12.26 19.04
N SER A 101 -4.44 -11.33 18.09
CA SER A 101 -3.56 -11.48 16.94
C SER A 101 -2.19 -10.83 17.09
N GLU A 102 -1.95 -10.05 18.15
CA GLU A 102 -0.76 -9.18 18.26
C GLU A 102 0.56 -9.93 18.01
N GLU A 103 0.80 -11.05 18.70
CA GLU A 103 2.02 -11.85 18.56
C GLU A 103 2.23 -12.35 17.11
N LEU A 104 1.14 -12.80 16.48
CA LEU A 104 1.18 -13.33 15.12
C LEU A 104 1.39 -12.23 14.08
N LEU A 105 0.77 -11.06 14.27
CA LEU A 105 1.00 -9.89 13.41
C LEU A 105 2.47 -9.45 13.50
N VAL A 106 3.05 -9.42 14.71
CA VAL A 106 4.48 -9.13 14.89
C VAL A 106 5.34 -10.17 14.15
N ARG A 107 5.02 -11.46 14.31
CA ARG A 107 5.74 -12.56 13.64
C ARG A 107 5.68 -12.45 12.10
N ASN A 108 4.54 -12.10 11.53
CA ASN A 108 4.41 -11.92 10.08
C ASN A 108 5.37 -10.85 9.53
N VAL A 109 5.57 -9.76 10.27
CA VAL A 109 6.51 -8.70 9.91
C VAL A 109 7.96 -9.20 10.04
N GLU A 110 8.28 -9.89 11.13
CA GLU A 110 9.60 -10.51 11.34
C GLU A 110 9.95 -11.51 10.26
N ASP A 111 9.05 -12.43 9.94
CA ASP A 111 9.27 -13.48 8.93
C ASP A 111 9.55 -12.87 7.56
N TYR A 112 8.84 -11.79 7.20
CA TYR A 112 9.10 -11.05 5.96
C TYR A 112 10.46 -10.33 5.98
N LEU A 113 10.78 -9.62 7.08
CA LEU A 113 12.02 -8.86 7.18
C LEU A 113 13.26 -9.75 7.36
N ASN A 114 13.12 -10.95 7.91
CA ASN A 114 14.19 -11.91 8.14
C ASN A 114 14.42 -12.90 7.00
N ALA A 115 13.52 -12.95 6.00
CA ALA A 115 13.68 -13.78 4.80
C ALA A 115 14.88 -13.29 3.95
N ALA A 116 16.10 -13.66 4.35
CA ALA A 116 17.33 -13.35 3.63
C ALA A 116 17.29 -13.94 2.21
N GLY A 117 17.67 -13.15 1.20
CA GLY A 117 17.79 -13.61 -0.18
C GLY A 117 16.47 -13.86 -0.93
N SER A 118 15.31 -13.79 -0.26
CA SER A 118 13.97 -13.95 -0.88
C SER A 118 13.14 -12.67 -0.84
N LYS A 119 13.75 -11.53 -0.50
CA LYS A 119 13.09 -10.22 -0.59
C LYS A 119 12.95 -9.74 -2.03
N GLY A 120 13.82 -10.24 -2.93
CA GLY A 120 13.78 -9.97 -4.37
C GLY A 120 13.70 -8.50 -4.77
N PRO A 121 13.51 -8.21 -6.06
CA PRO A 121 12.63 -7.12 -6.45
C PRO A 121 11.29 -7.30 -5.72
N PHE A 122 10.58 -6.21 -5.42
CA PHE A 122 9.28 -6.11 -4.73
C PHE A 122 8.25 -7.25 -5.00
N GLU A 123 8.38 -7.98 -6.12
CA GLU A 123 7.49 -9.04 -6.60
C GLU A 123 7.79 -10.46 -6.08
N ASP A 124 9.03 -10.81 -5.67
CA ASP A 124 9.42 -12.22 -5.44
C ASP A 124 8.63 -12.92 -4.32
N ASN A 125 8.08 -12.14 -3.38
CA ASN A 125 7.16 -12.66 -2.38
C ASN A 125 6.05 -11.67 -2.03
N LEU A 126 5.29 -11.26 -3.06
CA LEU A 126 4.22 -10.29 -2.93
C LEU A 126 3.21 -10.66 -1.82
N LYS A 127 2.79 -11.93 -1.70
CA LYS A 127 1.84 -12.35 -0.64
C LYS A 127 2.39 -12.12 0.78
N LYS A 128 3.64 -12.53 1.08
CA LYS A 128 4.24 -12.26 2.40
C LYS A 128 4.42 -10.77 2.65
N ARG A 129 4.79 -10.00 1.62
CA ARG A 129 4.92 -8.54 1.70
C ARG A 129 3.58 -7.88 2.04
N LEU A 130 2.51 -8.23 1.34
CA LEU A 130 1.16 -7.73 1.61
C LEU A 130 0.70 -8.13 3.02
N SER A 131 1.00 -9.36 3.46
CA SER A 131 0.74 -9.77 4.84
C SER A 131 1.52 -8.92 5.86
N ALA A 132 2.80 -8.65 5.64
CA ALA A 132 3.59 -7.80 6.53
C ALA A 132 3.05 -6.37 6.58
N ILE A 133 2.69 -5.78 5.43
CA ILE A 133 2.06 -4.46 5.34
C ILE A 133 0.73 -4.43 6.12
N ASN A 134 -0.14 -5.41 5.90
CA ASN A 134 -1.40 -5.52 6.64
C ASN A 134 -1.16 -5.71 8.13
N SER A 135 -0.12 -6.44 8.51
CA SER A 135 0.22 -6.70 9.91
C SER A 135 0.66 -5.41 10.61
N ILE A 136 1.51 -4.61 9.96
CA ILE A 136 1.92 -3.30 10.47
C ILE A 136 0.71 -2.38 10.65
N TRP A 137 -0.16 -2.32 9.64
CA TRP A 137 -1.38 -1.51 9.72
C TRP A 137 -2.32 -1.98 10.84
N ALA A 138 -2.51 -3.29 10.98
CA ALA A 138 -3.33 -3.90 12.02
C ALA A 138 -2.77 -3.63 13.42
N LEU A 139 -1.46 -3.76 13.62
CA LEU A 139 -0.78 -3.39 14.87
C LEU A 139 -1.02 -1.92 15.24
N GLY A 140 -1.01 -1.03 14.25
CA GLY A 140 -1.39 0.37 14.42
C GLY A 140 -2.87 0.56 14.83
N GLU A 141 -3.80 -0.19 14.24
CA GLU A 141 -5.24 -0.17 14.61
C GLU A 141 -5.52 -0.71 16.02
N LEU A 142 -4.77 -1.72 16.48
CA LEU A 142 -4.84 -2.18 17.87
C LEU A 142 -4.51 -1.05 18.86
N GLY A 143 -3.51 -0.25 18.48
CA GLY A 143 -3.12 0.94 19.23
C GLY A 143 -2.41 0.63 20.55
N ASN A 144 -1.80 -0.55 20.70
CA ASN A 144 -1.08 -0.92 21.92
C ASN A 144 0.25 -0.12 22.04
N PRO A 145 0.40 0.78 23.03
CA PRO A 145 1.61 1.59 23.20
C PRO A 145 2.88 0.76 23.39
N GLN A 146 2.77 -0.48 23.89
CA GLN A 146 3.91 -1.36 24.15
C GLN A 146 4.60 -1.82 22.85
N LEU A 147 3.93 -1.70 21.71
CA LEU A 147 4.48 -2.08 20.41
C LEU A 147 5.44 -1.05 19.80
N MET A 148 5.56 0.15 20.40
CA MET A 148 6.37 1.24 19.83
C MET A 148 7.81 0.79 19.53
N ASP A 149 8.50 0.22 20.53
CA ASP A 149 9.90 -0.18 20.39
C ASP A 149 10.04 -1.34 19.39
N LYS A 150 9.02 -2.21 19.30
CA LYS A 150 9.00 -3.31 18.34
C LYS A 150 8.83 -2.83 16.91
N LEU A 151 7.85 -1.96 16.63
CA LEU A 151 7.64 -1.36 15.32
C LEU A 151 8.87 -0.56 14.88
N PHE A 152 9.50 0.17 15.81
CA PHE A 152 10.74 0.90 15.52
C PHE A 152 11.87 -0.05 15.13
N SER A 153 12.03 -1.19 15.83
CA SER A 153 13.08 -2.17 15.50
C SER A 153 12.99 -2.75 14.08
N PHE A 154 11.80 -2.73 13.46
CA PHE A 154 11.60 -3.17 12.09
C PHE A 154 12.11 -2.17 11.04
N TYR A 155 12.19 -0.89 11.41
CA TYR A 155 12.43 0.22 10.50
C TYR A 155 13.76 0.13 9.73
N ASP A 156 14.84 -0.25 10.41
CA ASP A 156 16.19 -0.24 9.82
C ASP A 156 16.37 -1.29 8.72
N SER A 157 15.60 -2.37 8.79
CA SER A 157 15.65 -3.48 7.82
C SER A 157 14.61 -3.37 6.70
N ALA A 158 13.79 -2.32 6.74
CA ALA A 158 12.66 -2.10 5.88
C ALA A 158 13.01 -1.23 4.66
N ASP A 159 12.35 -1.52 3.54
CA ASP A 159 12.31 -0.58 2.41
C ASP A 159 11.30 0.54 2.65
N ASP A 160 11.29 1.53 1.75
CA ASP A 160 10.47 2.73 1.85
C ASP A 160 8.97 2.45 2.07
N ILE A 161 8.40 1.41 1.44
CA ILE A 161 6.97 1.10 1.57
C ILE A 161 6.66 0.60 2.97
N ILE A 162 7.48 -0.32 3.47
CA ILE A 162 7.35 -0.84 4.83
C ILE A 162 7.60 0.29 5.83
N LYS A 163 8.61 1.14 5.61
CA LYS A 163 8.90 2.32 6.45
C LYS A 163 7.72 3.28 6.53
N VAL A 164 7.07 3.61 5.41
CA VAL A 164 5.87 4.47 5.39
C VAL A 164 4.76 3.87 6.26
N ASN A 165 4.48 2.57 6.11
CA ASN A 165 3.45 1.91 6.93
C ASN A 165 3.85 1.82 8.41
N LEU A 166 5.12 1.58 8.73
CA LEU A 166 5.61 1.56 10.12
C LEU A 166 5.43 2.92 10.78
N ILE A 167 5.78 4.01 10.08
CA ILE A 167 5.60 5.38 10.57
C ILE A 167 4.12 5.68 10.84
N ILE A 168 3.23 5.33 9.91
CA ILE A 168 1.78 5.50 10.10
C ILE A 168 1.27 4.66 11.27
N GLY A 169 1.70 3.40 11.36
CA GLY A 169 1.34 2.47 12.44
C GLY A 169 1.76 3.00 13.81
N MET A 170 3.00 3.46 13.95
CA MET A 170 3.51 4.11 15.17
C MET A 170 2.69 5.36 15.54
N GLY A 171 2.30 6.16 14.56
CA GLY A 171 1.43 7.33 14.76
C GLY A 171 0.04 6.99 15.30
N LYS A 172 -0.48 5.79 15.02
CA LYS A 172 -1.80 5.32 15.45
C LYS A 172 -1.81 4.66 16.84
N LEU A 173 -0.64 4.35 17.39
CA LEU A 173 -0.55 3.83 18.76
C LEU A 173 -1.14 4.83 19.77
N LYS A 174 -1.82 4.33 20.80
CA LYS A 174 -2.25 5.15 21.93
C LYS A 174 -1.01 5.64 22.68
N ASP A 175 -1.08 6.79 23.34
CA ASP A 175 0.01 7.36 24.14
C ASP A 175 1.37 7.40 23.41
N ASN A 176 1.35 7.76 22.13
CA ASN A 176 2.50 7.79 21.22
C ASN A 176 3.53 8.90 21.50
N SER A 177 3.64 9.38 22.74
CA SER A 177 4.63 10.39 23.16
C SER A 177 6.07 10.00 22.82
N LYS A 178 6.38 8.70 22.79
CA LYS A 178 7.68 8.16 22.35
C LYS A 178 7.94 8.27 20.85
N ALA A 179 6.92 8.46 20.01
CA ALA A 179 7.09 8.51 18.56
C ALA A 179 7.83 9.78 18.12
N ALA A 180 7.57 10.92 18.79
CA ALA A 180 8.02 12.22 18.31
C ALA A 180 9.54 12.32 18.10
N PRO A 181 10.42 11.91 19.04
CA PRO A 181 11.86 11.93 18.82
C PRO A 181 12.30 11.08 17.60
N TYR A 182 11.72 9.90 17.41
CA TYR A 182 12.04 9.02 16.28
C TYR A 182 11.60 9.63 14.96
N LEU A 183 10.37 10.14 14.90
CA LEU A 183 9.82 10.76 13.70
C LEU A 183 10.59 12.02 13.31
N TYR A 184 11.06 12.79 14.29
CA TYR A 184 11.95 13.94 14.04
C TYR A 184 13.26 13.52 13.41
N SER A 185 13.89 12.46 13.92
CA SER A 185 15.12 11.91 13.35
C SER A 185 14.91 11.48 11.90
N ILE A 186 13.81 10.79 11.61
CA ILE A 186 13.47 10.34 10.25
C ILE A 186 13.22 11.54 9.32
N ALA A 187 12.41 12.52 9.75
CA ALA A 187 12.09 13.69 8.94
C ALA A 187 13.34 14.50 8.56
N GLY A 188 14.31 14.57 9.47
CA GLY A 188 15.57 15.28 9.29
C GLY A 188 16.68 14.52 8.57
N ASP A 189 16.58 13.19 8.41
CA ASP A 189 17.66 12.39 7.85
C ASP A 189 17.68 12.48 6.31
N PRO A 190 18.72 13.08 5.69
CA PRO A 190 18.84 13.14 4.23
C PRO A 190 19.09 11.78 3.57
N ARG A 191 19.36 10.71 4.34
CA ARG A 191 19.51 9.35 3.79
C ARG A 191 18.16 8.68 3.56
N GLU A 192 17.10 9.18 4.17
CA GLU A 192 15.73 8.74 3.93
C GLU A 192 15.16 9.39 2.68
N THR A 193 14.29 8.66 1.97
CA THR A 193 13.64 9.20 0.77
C THR A 193 12.60 10.26 1.12
N GLU A 194 12.32 11.14 0.16
CA GLU A 194 11.35 12.22 0.34
C GLU A 194 9.96 11.71 0.78
N ILE A 195 9.52 10.54 0.33
CA ILE A 195 8.21 10.00 0.71
C ILE A 195 8.19 9.53 2.17
N VAL A 196 9.27 8.92 2.66
CA VAL A 196 9.41 8.47 4.05
C VAL A 196 9.48 9.67 4.99
N ARG A 197 10.28 10.68 4.61
CA ARG A 197 10.40 11.94 5.36
C ARG A 197 9.09 12.71 5.40
N ALA A 198 8.36 12.77 4.29
CA ALA A 198 7.04 13.39 4.23
C ALA A 198 6.04 12.69 5.18
N THR A 199 6.06 11.35 5.24
CA THR A 199 5.24 10.62 6.22
C THR A 199 5.57 11.00 7.65
N ALA A 200 6.87 11.09 7.99
CA ALA A 200 7.28 11.44 9.34
C ALA A 200 6.82 12.85 9.75
N PHE A 201 6.96 13.84 8.85
CA PHE A 201 6.42 15.19 9.06
C PHE A 201 4.91 15.17 9.28
N GLU A 202 4.18 14.41 8.47
CA GLU A 202 2.72 14.34 8.57
C GLU A 202 2.26 13.70 9.88
N ILE A 203 2.92 12.62 10.33
CA ILE A 203 2.58 11.99 11.61
C ILE A 203 2.97 12.88 12.79
N LEU A 204 4.09 13.62 12.73
CA LEU A 204 4.41 14.63 13.76
C LEU A 204 3.26 15.65 13.90
N GLU A 205 2.78 16.20 12.78
CA GLU A 205 1.67 17.16 12.78
C GLU A 205 0.38 16.55 13.34
N LYS A 206 0.02 15.33 12.91
CA LYS A 206 -1.19 14.63 13.37
C LYS A 206 -1.16 14.26 14.85
N THR A 207 0.02 14.04 15.40
CA THR A 207 0.21 13.73 16.83
C THR A 207 0.39 14.98 17.69
N GLY A 208 0.28 16.17 17.10
CA GLY A 208 0.42 17.45 17.80
C GLY A 208 1.87 17.79 18.17
N SER A 209 2.84 17.06 17.64
CA SER A 209 4.25 17.40 17.76
C SER A 209 4.59 18.51 16.77
N PRO A 210 5.56 19.39 17.07
CA PRO A 210 6.02 20.32 16.06
C PRO A 210 6.59 19.51 14.88
N ALA A 211 6.36 19.95 13.66
CA ALA A 211 6.65 19.16 12.46
C ALA A 211 7.49 19.95 11.47
N ARG A 212 8.48 20.72 11.93
CA ARG A 212 9.25 21.67 11.11
C ARG A 212 10.75 21.56 11.39
N LEU A 213 11.56 21.71 10.35
CA LEU A 213 13.01 21.85 10.42
C LEU A 213 13.46 23.12 9.67
N ASP A 214 14.24 23.98 10.31
CA ASP A 214 14.69 25.23 9.69
C ASP A 214 15.75 25.03 8.61
N ASN A 215 16.57 23.98 8.72
CA ASN A 215 17.65 23.65 7.79
C ASN A 215 17.35 22.36 7.02
N LEU A 216 16.13 22.25 6.49
CA LEU A 216 15.72 21.08 5.73
C LEU A 216 16.54 20.97 4.43
N VAL A 217 17.32 19.89 4.31
CA VAL A 217 18.08 19.57 3.09
C VAL A 217 17.34 18.54 2.22
N PRO A 218 17.57 18.51 0.90
CA PRO A 218 17.01 17.46 0.02
C PRO A 218 17.47 16.05 0.40
N SER A 219 16.62 15.06 0.12
CA SER A 219 17.01 13.64 0.16
C SER A 219 18.20 13.34 -0.75
N LYS A 220 19.11 12.49 -0.28
CA LYS A 220 20.22 11.90 -1.02
C LYS A 220 19.86 10.57 -1.68
N LYS A 221 18.74 9.95 -1.29
CA LYS A 221 18.24 8.69 -1.85
C LYS A 221 17.09 8.96 -2.82
N VAL A 222 17.12 8.31 -3.97
CA VAL A 222 16.02 8.32 -4.93
C VAL A 222 14.99 7.29 -4.46
N GLY A 223 13.78 7.75 -4.12
CA GLY A 223 12.65 6.87 -3.80
C GLY A 223 11.64 6.84 -4.95
N ALA A 224 10.36 6.96 -4.60
CA ALA A 224 9.31 7.20 -5.59
C ALA A 224 9.64 8.37 -6.51
N GLN A 225 9.31 8.21 -7.79
CA GLN A 225 9.59 9.18 -8.84
C GLN A 225 8.28 9.72 -9.41
N LYS A 226 8.32 10.95 -9.92
CA LYS A 226 7.18 11.56 -10.61
C LYS A 226 6.60 10.59 -11.64
N GLY A 227 5.28 10.48 -11.63
CA GLY A 227 4.51 9.58 -12.48
C GLY A 227 4.34 8.17 -11.93
N ASP A 228 5.05 7.75 -10.88
CA ASP A 228 4.77 6.46 -10.26
C ASP A 228 3.32 6.39 -9.76
N ILE A 229 2.71 5.22 -9.92
CA ILE A 229 1.35 4.94 -9.47
C ILE A 229 1.45 4.34 -8.06
N PHE A 230 0.93 5.07 -7.08
CA PHE A 230 0.78 4.65 -5.70
C PHE A 230 -0.48 3.82 -5.52
N TRP A 231 -0.38 2.81 -4.67
CA TRP A 231 -1.46 1.88 -4.40
C TRP A 231 -1.78 1.86 -2.92
N THR A 232 -3.06 2.08 -2.59
CA THR A 232 -3.57 1.86 -1.23
C THR A 232 -4.64 0.78 -1.25
N GLY A 233 -4.91 0.21 -0.09
CA GLY A 233 -6.06 -0.66 0.09
C GLY A 233 -7.39 0.07 -0.03
N GLY A 234 -8.45 -0.72 -0.08
CA GLY A 234 -9.82 -0.24 -0.05
C GLY A 234 -10.75 -1.05 -0.93
N VAL A 235 -12.05 -0.89 -0.67
CA VAL A 235 -13.13 -1.48 -1.47
C VAL A 235 -13.42 -0.62 -2.72
N ILE A 236 -13.03 0.65 -2.66
CA ILE A 236 -13.31 1.69 -3.66
C ILE A 236 -12.53 1.36 -4.94
N GLY A 237 -13.21 1.37 -6.09
CA GLY A 237 -12.61 1.03 -7.39
C GLY A 237 -12.91 -0.40 -7.86
N SER A 238 -13.46 -1.24 -6.99
CA SER A 238 -13.91 -2.58 -7.37
C SER A 238 -15.39 -2.72 -7.08
N ILE A 239 -16.19 -2.89 -8.13
CA ILE A 239 -17.55 -3.43 -7.98
C ILE A 239 -17.48 -4.86 -7.38
N PHE A 240 -16.27 -5.44 -7.33
CA PHE A 240 -15.99 -6.82 -6.97
C PHE A 240 -14.68 -7.06 -6.17
N SER A 241 -14.29 -6.24 -5.19
CA SER A 241 -13.13 -6.57 -4.31
C SER A 241 -13.29 -7.93 -3.59
N SER A 242 -14.50 -8.48 -3.60
CA SER A 242 -14.78 -9.86 -3.20
C SER A 242 -14.20 -10.95 -4.12
N LEU A 243 -13.79 -10.63 -5.37
CA LEU A 243 -13.28 -11.61 -6.33
C LEU A 243 -11.80 -11.96 -6.14
N SER A 244 -11.00 -11.13 -5.49
CA SER A 244 -9.61 -11.46 -5.14
C SER A 244 -9.29 -10.97 -3.73
N PRO A 245 -9.84 -11.61 -2.69
CA PRO A 245 -9.63 -11.18 -1.32
C PRO A 245 -8.17 -11.31 -0.86
N ASP A 246 -7.37 -12.08 -1.61
CA ASP A 246 -5.92 -12.23 -1.44
C ASP A 246 -5.11 -10.99 -1.81
N MET A 247 -5.67 -10.08 -2.62
CA MET A 247 -4.99 -8.89 -3.13
C MET A 247 -5.84 -7.64 -2.85
N PRO A 248 -5.77 -7.10 -1.62
CA PRO A 248 -6.63 -6.02 -1.13
C PRO A 248 -6.35 -4.63 -1.75
N ILE A 249 -5.90 -4.56 -3.00
CA ILE A 249 -5.49 -3.36 -3.72
C ILE A 249 -6.73 -2.71 -4.34
N GLY A 250 -7.03 -1.48 -3.92
CA GLY A 250 -8.29 -0.82 -4.30
C GLY A 250 -8.10 0.48 -5.06
N HIS A 251 -7.17 1.33 -4.62
CA HIS A 251 -7.14 2.72 -5.06
C HIS A 251 -5.76 3.15 -5.57
N PRO A 252 -5.63 3.43 -6.89
CA PRO A 252 -4.46 4.05 -7.47
C PRO A 252 -4.48 5.58 -7.35
N GLY A 253 -3.30 6.18 -7.17
CA GLY A 253 -3.05 7.61 -7.36
C GLY A 253 -1.69 7.83 -8.00
N ILE A 254 -1.49 8.94 -8.70
CA ILE A 254 -0.23 9.25 -9.36
C ILE A 254 0.59 10.23 -8.53
N PHE A 255 1.82 9.85 -8.22
CA PHE A 255 2.77 10.69 -7.51
C PHE A 255 3.29 11.82 -8.41
N ALA A 256 2.95 13.06 -8.08
CA ALA A 256 3.40 14.25 -8.81
C ALA A 256 4.71 14.85 -8.26
N GLY A 257 5.16 14.36 -7.09
CA GLY A 257 6.40 14.78 -6.43
C GLY A 257 6.18 15.19 -4.97
N THR A 258 7.17 15.86 -4.39
CA THR A 258 7.06 16.50 -3.07
C THR A 258 7.16 18.02 -3.19
N LYS A 259 6.63 18.71 -2.19
CA LYS A 259 6.76 20.17 -2.03
C LYS A 259 7.36 20.45 -0.66
N THR A 260 8.40 21.27 -0.61
CA THR A 260 8.89 21.82 0.66
C THR A 260 8.12 23.10 1.00
N GLU A 261 7.52 23.17 2.18
CA GLU A 261 6.75 24.32 2.65
C GLU A 261 6.87 24.42 4.18
N ASP A 262 7.21 25.61 4.68
CA ASP A 262 7.39 25.91 6.11
C ASP A 262 8.38 24.97 6.83
N GLY A 263 9.46 24.56 6.14
CA GLY A 263 10.46 23.64 6.68
C GLY A 263 9.98 22.19 6.80
N ARG A 264 9.01 21.79 5.96
CA ARG A 264 8.38 20.46 5.95
C ARG A 264 8.28 19.94 4.53
N ILE A 265 8.34 18.62 4.38
CA ILE A 265 8.11 17.94 3.10
C ILE A 265 6.66 17.49 3.07
N LYS A 266 5.90 17.94 2.06
CA LYS A 266 4.54 17.49 1.77
C LYS A 266 4.56 16.65 0.51
N LEU A 267 3.73 15.60 0.49
CA LEU A 267 3.47 14.86 -0.74
C LEU A 267 2.61 15.67 -1.70
N VAL A 268 2.65 15.29 -2.96
CA VAL A 268 1.71 15.76 -3.98
C VAL A 268 1.29 14.54 -4.77
N ILE A 269 0.06 14.10 -4.55
CA ILE A 269 -0.54 12.94 -5.22
C ILE A 269 -1.79 13.43 -5.93
N SER A 270 -1.98 13.01 -7.17
CA SER A 270 -3.26 13.16 -7.86
C SER A 270 -4.00 11.84 -7.79
N ASP A 271 -5.20 11.84 -7.24
CA ASP A 271 -6.04 10.65 -7.16
C ASP A 271 -7.46 10.95 -7.68
N CYS A 272 -8.26 9.89 -7.82
CA CYS A 272 -9.66 9.98 -8.20
C CYS A 272 -10.49 9.27 -7.13
N VAL A 273 -11.52 9.91 -6.58
CA VAL A 273 -12.37 9.28 -5.57
C VAL A 273 -13.85 9.49 -5.89
N PRO A 274 -14.76 8.61 -5.44
CA PRO A 274 -16.19 8.81 -5.62
C PRO A 274 -16.68 10.19 -5.19
N ASP A 275 -17.72 10.68 -5.86
CA ASP A 275 -18.23 12.05 -5.68
C ASP A 275 -18.76 12.36 -4.26
N TYR A 276 -18.89 11.35 -3.39
CA TYR A 276 -19.26 11.54 -1.98
C TYR A 276 -18.06 11.81 -1.05
N PHE A 277 -16.83 11.71 -1.55
CA PHE A 277 -15.63 12.16 -0.84
C PHE A 277 -15.43 13.67 -0.97
N VAL A 278 -14.64 14.27 -0.07
CA VAL A 278 -14.34 15.70 -0.09
C VAL A 278 -12.81 15.92 -0.11
N PRO A 279 -12.25 16.59 -1.14
CA PRO A 279 -12.93 16.96 -2.38
C PRO A 279 -13.29 15.73 -3.24
N PRO A 280 -14.34 15.79 -4.06
CA PRO A 280 -14.79 14.67 -4.91
C PRO A 280 -13.99 14.57 -6.21
N GLY A 281 -14.07 13.41 -6.89
CA GLY A 281 -13.58 13.23 -8.24
C GLY A 281 -12.06 13.21 -8.35
N VAL A 282 -11.54 13.69 -9.48
CA VAL A 282 -10.08 13.85 -9.69
C VAL A 282 -9.60 15.07 -8.93
N ARG A 283 -8.60 14.88 -8.08
CA ARG A 283 -8.13 15.91 -7.14
C ARG A 283 -6.64 15.79 -6.85
N ILE A 284 -6.06 16.87 -6.32
CA ILE A 284 -4.71 16.86 -5.76
C ILE A 284 -4.79 16.80 -4.24
N VAL A 285 -4.11 15.83 -3.65
CA VAL A 285 -3.95 15.70 -2.21
C VAL A 285 -2.49 15.89 -1.81
N HIS A 286 -2.30 16.55 -0.65
CA HIS A 286 -0.97 16.93 -0.16
C HIS A 286 -0.50 16.11 1.06
N SER A 287 -1.11 14.95 1.28
CA SER A 287 -0.92 14.16 2.50
C SER A 287 -1.25 12.69 2.25
N TRP A 288 -0.56 11.79 2.95
CA TRP A 288 -0.96 10.38 3.05
C TRP A 288 -2.35 10.23 3.68
N TYR A 289 -2.71 11.07 4.64
CA TYR A 289 -3.99 11.05 5.34
C TYR A 289 -5.14 11.06 4.35
N TYR A 290 -5.18 12.00 3.41
CA TYR A 290 -6.24 12.02 2.39
C TYR A 290 -6.15 10.87 1.37
N PHE A 291 -4.94 10.52 0.90
CA PHE A 291 -4.75 9.46 -0.09
C PHE A 291 -5.15 8.07 0.45
N THR A 292 -4.77 7.76 1.70
CA THR A 292 -5.07 6.50 2.39
C THR A 292 -6.44 6.48 3.09
N HIS A 293 -7.30 7.45 2.77
CA HIS A 293 -8.64 7.59 3.35
C HIS A 293 -8.63 7.63 4.88
N HIS A 294 -7.83 8.54 5.42
CA HIS A 294 -7.60 8.80 6.83
C HIS A 294 -6.84 7.67 7.53
N TYR A 295 -5.84 7.10 6.86
CA TYR A 295 -5.06 5.93 7.32
C TYR A 295 -5.91 4.67 7.56
N LYS A 296 -7.12 4.65 6.99
CA LYS A 296 -8.01 3.49 7.03
C LYS A 296 -7.48 2.34 6.20
N TYR A 297 -6.65 2.63 5.20
CA TYR A 297 -6.06 1.61 4.35
C TYR A 297 -4.53 1.72 4.33
N PRO A 298 -3.82 0.59 4.23
CA PRO A 298 -2.37 0.58 4.12
C PRO A 298 -1.90 1.02 2.73
N TYR A 299 -0.66 1.48 2.66
CA TYR A 299 0.03 1.80 1.42
C TYR A 299 0.77 0.56 0.91
N TYR A 300 0.35 -0.01 -0.22
CA TYR A 300 0.91 -1.26 -0.73
C TYR A 300 2.15 -1.10 -1.57
N GLY A 301 2.38 0.07 -2.17
CA GLY A 301 3.55 0.29 -2.99
C GLY A 301 3.41 1.40 -4.02
N ASN A 302 4.51 1.69 -4.71
CA ASN A 302 4.54 2.44 -5.94
C ASN A 302 5.03 1.56 -7.10
N ARG A 303 4.35 1.66 -8.25
CA ARG A 303 4.68 0.93 -9.47
C ARG A 303 4.73 1.87 -10.68
N THR A 304 5.27 1.40 -11.78
CA THR A 304 5.33 2.15 -13.05
C THR A 304 5.10 1.20 -14.23
N SER A 305 4.85 1.74 -15.43
CA SER A 305 4.63 0.94 -16.64
C SER A 305 5.85 0.07 -16.96
N LYS A 306 5.62 -1.09 -17.59
CA LYS A 306 6.70 -2.01 -18.04
C LYS A 306 7.79 -1.27 -18.82
N THR A 307 7.37 -0.42 -19.76
CA THR A 307 8.25 0.57 -20.38
C THR A 307 8.46 1.71 -19.40
N ARG A 308 9.64 1.79 -18.79
CA ARG A 308 9.95 2.83 -17.79
C ARG A 308 9.80 4.23 -18.41
N PRO A 309 9.01 5.14 -17.81
CA PRO A 309 8.89 6.50 -18.31
C PRO A 309 10.24 7.24 -18.30
N THR A 310 10.56 7.91 -19.39
CA THR A 310 11.72 8.83 -19.48
C THR A 310 11.56 10.02 -18.53
N PRO A 311 12.65 10.73 -18.17
CA PRO A 311 12.54 11.95 -17.34
C PRO A 311 11.56 13.00 -17.91
N SER A 312 11.51 13.15 -19.24
CA SER A 312 10.57 14.04 -19.91
C SER A 312 9.12 13.58 -19.73
N GLN A 313 8.85 12.29 -19.94
CA GLN A 313 7.52 11.70 -19.72
C GLN A 313 7.09 11.81 -18.25
N ARG A 314 7.98 11.56 -17.29
CA ARG A 314 7.68 11.72 -15.85
C ARG A 314 7.25 13.14 -15.50
N ASN A 315 7.93 14.14 -16.05
CA ASN A 315 7.54 15.54 -15.87
C ASN A 315 6.22 15.87 -16.59
N ALA A 316 6.00 15.33 -17.79
CA ALA A 316 4.76 15.50 -18.52
C ALA A 316 3.56 14.87 -17.77
N ILE A 317 3.72 13.66 -17.22
CA ILE A 317 2.75 13.00 -16.34
C ILE A 317 2.44 13.90 -15.14
N ALA A 318 3.47 14.33 -14.39
CA ALA A 318 3.28 15.18 -13.22
C ALA A 318 2.54 16.49 -13.55
N ASN A 319 2.89 17.16 -14.64
CA ASN A 319 2.23 18.38 -15.07
C ASN A 319 0.76 18.13 -15.49
N LEU A 320 0.51 17.02 -16.18
CA LEU A 320 -0.82 16.66 -16.63
C LEU A 320 -1.75 16.33 -15.44
N VAL A 321 -1.26 15.57 -14.46
CA VAL A 321 -2.08 15.25 -13.28
C VAL A 321 -2.40 16.49 -12.46
N LEU A 322 -1.41 17.39 -12.25
CA LEU A 322 -1.62 18.67 -11.58
C LEU A 322 -2.66 19.54 -12.30
N LYS A 323 -2.61 19.59 -13.63
CA LYS A 323 -3.59 20.31 -14.44
C LYS A 323 -4.99 19.69 -14.33
N MET A 324 -5.10 18.37 -14.40
CA MET A 324 -6.40 17.69 -14.36
C MET A 324 -7.05 17.74 -12.97
N GLY A 325 -6.27 17.63 -11.91
CA GLY A 325 -6.75 17.72 -10.53
C GLY A 325 -7.36 19.07 -10.15
N THR A 326 -7.16 20.12 -10.95
CA THR A 326 -7.79 21.44 -10.75
C THR A 326 -9.04 21.67 -11.62
N GLN A 327 -9.43 20.72 -12.47
CA GLN A 327 -10.52 20.88 -13.44
C GLN A 327 -11.91 20.51 -12.89
N GLY A 328 -12.01 19.96 -11.67
CA GLY A 328 -13.28 19.50 -11.10
C GLY A 328 -13.89 18.33 -11.88
N LEU A 329 -13.04 17.44 -12.41
CA LEU A 329 -13.47 16.23 -13.11
C LEU A 329 -14.16 15.28 -12.13
N ARG A 330 -15.28 14.69 -12.55
CA ARG A 330 -16.10 13.81 -11.69
C ARG A 330 -15.71 12.35 -11.80
N TYR A 331 -16.00 11.61 -10.73
CA TYR A 331 -15.84 10.17 -10.69
C TYR A 331 -16.96 9.45 -11.46
N ASP A 332 -16.62 8.37 -12.18
CA ASP A 332 -17.63 7.48 -12.76
C ASP A 332 -17.98 6.32 -11.81
N ASN A 333 -19.05 6.49 -11.02
CA ASN A 333 -19.52 5.44 -10.11
C ASN A 333 -20.06 4.20 -10.83
N LEU A 334 -20.43 4.32 -12.12
CA LEU A 334 -20.93 3.18 -12.90
C LEU A 334 -19.80 2.45 -13.61
N HIS A 335 -18.60 3.03 -13.66
CA HIS A 335 -17.44 2.50 -14.37
C HIS A 335 -17.73 2.15 -15.85
N LEU A 336 -18.68 2.86 -16.48
CA LEU A 336 -19.04 2.67 -17.89
C LEU A 336 -18.13 3.47 -18.83
N SER A 337 -17.38 4.42 -18.28
CA SER A 337 -16.44 5.29 -18.96
C SER A 337 -15.15 5.36 -18.15
N GLN A 338 -14.16 4.56 -18.51
CA GLN A 338 -12.88 4.56 -17.82
C GLN A 338 -12.05 5.82 -18.13
N LYS A 339 -12.04 6.26 -19.40
CA LYS A 339 -11.10 7.28 -19.92
C LYS A 339 -11.75 8.63 -20.29
N GLY A 340 -12.87 8.99 -19.65
CA GLY A 340 -13.48 10.32 -19.78
C GLY A 340 -14.82 10.36 -20.53
N PRO A 341 -15.68 11.37 -20.27
CA PRO A 341 -15.40 12.61 -19.53
C PRO A 341 -15.47 12.48 -17.99
N LYS A 342 -15.93 11.32 -17.50
CA LYS A 342 -15.80 10.91 -16.10
C LYS A 342 -14.74 9.82 -16.02
N PHE A 343 -14.09 9.70 -14.89
CA PHE A 343 -13.02 8.71 -14.71
C PHE A 343 -13.33 7.85 -13.50
N ASP A 344 -13.06 6.56 -13.59
CA ASP A 344 -12.72 5.78 -12.40
C ASP A 344 -11.23 5.94 -12.08
N CYS A 345 -10.76 5.40 -10.94
CA CYS A 345 -9.37 5.58 -10.54
C CYS A 345 -8.38 4.97 -11.54
N VAL A 346 -8.72 3.79 -12.06
CA VAL A 346 -7.87 3.01 -12.96
C VAL A 346 -7.77 3.71 -14.31
N GLY A 347 -8.90 4.04 -14.92
CA GLY A 347 -8.98 4.72 -16.20
C GLY A 347 -8.45 6.16 -16.17
N TYR A 348 -8.51 6.84 -15.01
CA TYR A 348 -7.77 8.09 -14.82
C TYR A 348 -6.26 7.86 -14.98
N ALA A 349 -5.68 6.86 -14.33
CA ALA A 349 -4.26 6.58 -14.42
C ALA A 349 -3.84 6.17 -15.85
N GLU A 350 -4.63 5.31 -16.49
CA GLU A 350 -4.43 4.93 -17.90
C GLU A 350 -4.41 6.17 -18.80
N HIS A 351 -5.44 7.02 -18.70
CA HIS A 351 -5.56 8.23 -19.53
C HIS A 351 -4.32 9.12 -19.42
N ILE A 352 -3.77 9.27 -18.22
CA ILE A 352 -2.58 10.10 -18.00
C ILE A 352 -1.34 9.52 -18.70
N TYR A 353 -1.14 8.21 -18.61
CA TYR A 353 0.01 7.53 -19.22
C TYR A 353 -0.09 7.51 -20.75
N GLU A 354 -1.28 7.24 -21.30
CA GLU A 354 -1.51 7.24 -22.76
C GLU A 354 -1.20 8.59 -23.39
N ARG A 355 -1.51 9.69 -22.68
CA ARG A 355 -1.23 11.06 -23.12
C ARG A 355 0.26 11.37 -23.26
N VAL A 356 1.13 10.56 -22.65
CA VAL A 356 2.59 10.65 -22.80
C VAL A 356 3.18 9.51 -23.62
N GLY A 357 2.33 8.77 -24.34
CA GLY A 357 2.72 7.68 -25.22
C GLY A 357 3.18 6.41 -24.47
N LEU A 358 2.62 6.17 -23.29
CA LEU A 358 2.87 4.96 -22.51
C LEU A 358 1.59 4.16 -22.33
N ASP A 359 1.75 2.85 -22.26
CA ASP A 359 0.68 1.91 -21.99
C ASP A 359 0.97 1.21 -20.65
N PRO A 360 0.30 1.60 -19.55
CA PRO A 360 0.57 1.03 -18.24
C PRO A 360 -0.07 -0.35 -18.05
N THR A 361 -1.10 -0.69 -18.83
CA THR A 361 -1.79 -1.99 -18.76
C THR A 361 -1.99 -2.58 -20.15
N ASP A 362 -1.74 -3.88 -20.30
CA ASP A 362 -1.91 -4.55 -21.59
C ASP A 362 -3.35 -4.42 -22.11
N SER A 363 -3.51 -4.00 -23.38
CA SER A 363 -4.82 -3.83 -24.00
C SER A 363 -5.65 -5.13 -24.06
N SER A 364 -5.05 -6.30 -23.82
CA SER A 364 -5.79 -7.57 -23.70
C SER A 364 -6.74 -7.62 -22.50
N TYR A 365 -6.54 -6.81 -21.46
CA TYR A 365 -7.51 -6.63 -20.37
C TYR A 365 -8.68 -5.74 -20.80
N GLU A 366 -8.53 -4.93 -21.84
CA GLU A 366 -9.60 -4.14 -22.44
C GLU A 366 -10.41 -5.02 -23.40
N THR A 367 -11.33 -5.82 -22.87
CA THR A 367 -12.11 -6.81 -23.64
C THR A 367 -13.05 -6.22 -24.70
N GLY A 368 -13.01 -4.90 -24.97
CA GLY A 368 -13.86 -4.20 -25.95
C GLY A 368 -15.34 -4.16 -25.57
N MET A 369 -15.76 -4.96 -24.58
CA MET A 369 -17.10 -4.94 -23.99
C MET A 369 -17.28 -3.82 -22.95
N GLY A 370 -16.26 -2.96 -22.78
CA GLY A 370 -16.31 -1.83 -21.86
C GLY A 370 -16.27 -2.23 -20.38
N TRP A 371 -15.83 -3.45 -20.05
CA TRP A 371 -15.60 -3.81 -18.65
C TRP A 371 -14.42 -3.03 -18.13
N PRO A 372 -14.58 -2.36 -16.98
CA PRO A 372 -13.52 -1.57 -16.42
C PRO A 372 -12.37 -2.46 -15.98
N LEU A 373 -11.16 -2.17 -16.46
CA LEU A 373 -9.92 -2.68 -15.88
C LEU A 373 -9.96 -2.53 -14.35
N THR A 374 -9.74 -3.61 -13.63
CA THR A 374 -9.74 -3.59 -12.17
C THR A 374 -8.44 -3.01 -11.62
N PRO A 375 -8.45 -2.44 -10.40
CA PRO A 375 -7.24 -2.05 -9.70
C PRO A 375 -6.19 -3.16 -9.62
N TYR A 376 -6.64 -4.41 -9.46
CA TYR A 376 -5.78 -5.59 -9.44
C TYR A 376 -5.08 -5.84 -10.78
N GLU A 377 -5.83 -5.86 -11.89
CA GLU A 377 -5.25 -6.12 -13.22
C GLU A 377 -4.26 -5.03 -13.63
N GLN A 378 -4.56 -3.77 -13.30
CA GLN A 378 -3.61 -2.67 -13.49
C GLN A 378 -2.37 -2.86 -12.59
N PHE A 379 -2.54 -3.19 -11.31
CA PHE A 379 -1.40 -3.43 -10.42
C PHE A 379 -0.49 -4.55 -10.92
N ASP A 380 -1.06 -5.68 -11.34
CA ASP A 380 -0.35 -6.84 -11.87
C ASP A 380 0.37 -6.54 -13.20
N SER A 381 -0.21 -5.67 -14.01
CA SER A 381 0.37 -5.25 -15.30
C SER A 381 1.56 -4.29 -15.16
N LEU A 382 1.66 -3.59 -14.04
CA LEU A 382 2.77 -2.67 -13.76
C LEU A 382 3.97 -3.42 -13.21
N VAL A 383 5.12 -2.74 -13.14
CA VAL A 383 6.32 -3.25 -12.47
C VAL A 383 6.68 -2.37 -11.29
N ALA A 384 7.24 -2.95 -10.24
CA ALA A 384 7.81 -2.18 -9.16
C ALA A 384 8.82 -1.15 -9.69
N ASN A 385 8.81 0.05 -9.11
CA ASN A 385 9.86 1.01 -9.38
C ASN A 385 11.13 0.58 -8.64
N ALA A 386 11.81 -0.44 -9.17
CA ALA A 386 13.15 -0.78 -8.73
C ALA A 386 14.06 0.42 -9.02
N GLU A 387 15.00 0.69 -8.10
CA GLU A 387 16.12 1.57 -8.42
C GLU A 387 16.69 1.07 -9.74
N SER A 388 16.57 1.90 -10.78
CA SER A 388 17.30 1.66 -12.00
C SER A 388 18.73 1.46 -11.55
N ASP A 389 19.36 0.35 -11.90
CA ASP A 389 20.81 0.26 -11.98
C ASP A 389 21.23 1.31 -13.01
N MET A 390 21.19 2.58 -12.63
CA MET A 390 21.85 3.63 -13.36
C MET A 390 23.31 3.31 -13.14
N VAL A 391 23.81 2.44 -14.01
CA VAL A 391 25.22 2.35 -14.33
C VAL A 391 25.57 3.79 -14.68
N GLU A 392 26.19 4.47 -13.73
CA GLU A 392 26.78 5.78 -13.92
C GLU A 392 27.77 5.60 -15.07
N GLN A 393 27.32 5.90 -16.29
CA GLN A 393 28.19 5.91 -17.46
C GLN A 393 29.12 7.10 -17.27
N VAL A 394 30.19 6.89 -16.52
CA VAL A 394 31.31 7.81 -16.47
C VAL A 394 31.84 7.93 -17.89
N PRO A 395 31.77 9.11 -18.53
CA PRO A 395 32.25 9.27 -19.90
C PRO A 395 33.75 8.94 -19.94
N GLY A 396 34.12 7.81 -20.55
CA GLY A 396 35.50 7.38 -20.74
C GLY A 396 36.11 6.44 -19.69
N GLY A 397 35.34 5.98 -18.69
CA GLY A 397 35.83 5.08 -17.64
C GLY A 397 35.37 3.63 -17.81
N MET A 398 36.30 2.69 -17.73
CA MET A 398 36.03 1.24 -17.69
C MET A 398 34.99 0.92 -16.60
N THR A 399 33.85 0.34 -16.98
CA THR A 399 32.77 0.00 -16.05
C THR A 399 33.21 -1.16 -15.14
N THR A 400 33.50 -0.89 -13.87
CA THR A 400 33.58 -1.94 -12.85
C THR A 400 32.18 -2.23 -12.31
N PRO A 401 31.76 -3.50 -12.21
CA PRO A 401 30.50 -3.86 -11.56
C PRO A 401 30.46 -3.29 -10.12
N SER A 402 29.44 -2.51 -9.80
CA SER A 402 29.22 -1.99 -8.44
C SER A 402 28.72 -3.12 -7.53
N ASN A 403 29.63 -3.97 -7.06
CA ASN A 403 29.36 -4.93 -6.00
C ASN A 403 29.39 -4.21 -4.64
N LYS A 404 28.39 -3.37 -4.36
CA LYS A 404 28.15 -2.84 -3.01
C LYS A 404 27.43 -3.91 -2.18
N ALA A 405 28.16 -4.93 -1.73
CA ALA A 405 27.69 -5.69 -0.59
C ALA A 405 27.65 -4.74 0.63
N PRO A 406 26.55 -4.67 1.39
CA PRO A 406 26.49 -3.87 2.61
C PRO A 406 27.64 -4.28 3.53
N PHE A 407 28.34 -3.32 4.15
CA PHE A 407 29.45 -3.60 5.06
C PHE A 407 29.04 -4.59 6.18
N GLN A 408 27.78 -4.56 6.62
CA GLN A 408 27.22 -5.52 7.56
C GLN A 408 27.21 -6.97 7.05
N THR A 409 27.05 -7.18 5.74
CA THR A 409 27.14 -8.51 5.11
C THR A 409 28.58 -9.00 5.08
N VAL A 410 29.53 -8.11 4.78
CA VAL A 410 30.98 -8.41 4.81
C VAL A 410 31.43 -8.71 6.24
N LYS A 411 30.96 -7.94 7.22
CA LYS A 411 31.24 -8.13 8.64
C LYS A 411 30.71 -9.47 9.14
N ARG A 412 29.44 -9.81 8.89
CA ARG A 412 28.85 -11.11 9.28
C ARG A 412 29.56 -12.30 8.61
N PHE A 413 29.98 -12.13 7.36
CA PHE A 413 30.76 -13.15 6.66
C PHE A 413 32.13 -13.34 7.33
N ALA A 414 32.85 -12.25 7.62
CA ALA A 414 34.15 -12.33 8.30
C ALA A 414 34.06 -12.89 9.74
N GLU A 415 33.01 -12.52 10.48
CA GLU A 415 32.71 -13.07 11.81
C GLU A 415 32.49 -14.60 11.75
N SER A 416 31.91 -15.12 10.66
CA SER A 416 31.75 -16.57 10.47
C SER A 416 33.09 -17.33 10.30
N PHE A 417 34.17 -16.61 10.02
CA PHE A 417 35.55 -17.14 9.97
C PHE A 417 36.41 -16.71 11.18
N GLY A 418 35.79 -16.20 12.25
CA GLY A 418 36.50 -15.83 13.48
C GLY A 418 37.30 -14.52 13.38
N GLN A 419 37.08 -13.70 12.35
CA GLN A 419 37.63 -12.35 12.29
C GLN A 419 36.72 -11.38 13.05
N THR A 420 37.24 -10.79 14.13
CA THR A 420 36.52 -9.86 14.99
C THR A 420 36.85 -8.39 14.71
N ASP A 421 37.96 -8.11 14.02
CA ASP A 421 38.43 -6.76 13.67
C ASP A 421 38.30 -6.48 12.16
N VAL A 422 37.06 -6.40 11.67
CA VAL A 422 36.79 -5.80 10.36
C VAL A 422 36.33 -4.36 10.60
N SER A 423 37.25 -3.41 10.47
CA SER A 423 36.95 -1.98 10.50
C SER A 423 36.42 -1.51 9.13
N GLU A 424 35.49 -0.54 9.14
CA GLU A 424 35.09 0.12 7.88
C GLU A 424 36.34 0.74 7.23
N PRO A 425 36.52 0.62 5.90
CA PRO A 425 37.61 1.29 5.23
C PRO A 425 37.43 2.80 5.42
N GLU A 426 38.43 3.46 6.02
CA GLU A 426 38.50 4.91 6.07
C GLU A 426 38.54 5.45 4.64
N ILE A 427 37.46 6.10 4.21
CA ILE A 427 37.42 6.82 2.94
C ILE A 427 38.23 8.10 3.16
N SER A 428 39.48 8.10 2.70
CA SER A 428 40.29 9.32 2.66
C SER A 428 39.60 10.35 1.76
N LEU A 429 39.22 11.49 2.35
CA LEU A 429 38.60 12.63 1.66
C LEU A 429 39.64 13.58 1.04
N GLU A 430 40.93 13.23 1.03
CA GLU A 430 41.97 14.08 0.43
C GLU A 430 42.16 13.76 -1.05
N THR A 431 41.46 14.50 -1.90
CA THR A 431 41.98 14.99 -3.19
C THR A 431 41.07 16.12 -3.68
N ALA A 432 41.27 17.32 -3.15
CA ALA A 432 40.84 18.53 -3.83
C ALA A 432 41.79 18.76 -5.03
N PRO A 433 41.29 18.95 -6.27
CA PRO A 433 42.17 19.26 -7.39
C PRO A 433 42.78 20.66 -7.21
N GLU A 434 44.09 20.77 -7.48
CA GLU A 434 44.79 22.05 -7.49
C GLU A 434 44.19 23.01 -8.54
N PRO A 435 44.10 24.31 -8.23
CA PRO A 435 43.66 25.30 -9.20
C PRO A 435 44.70 25.44 -10.32
N VAL A 436 44.23 25.24 -11.56
CA VAL A 436 45.00 25.53 -12.77
C VAL A 436 45.05 27.05 -12.96
N ASN A 437 46.27 27.60 -13.03
CA ASN A 437 46.53 28.99 -13.42
C ASN A 437 46.48 29.18 -14.93
#